data_AF-A0A955U5F1-F1
#
_entry.id   AF-A0A955U5F1-F1
#
_cell.length_a   1.000
_cell.length_b   1.000
_cell.length_c   1.000
_cell.angle_alpha   90.00
_cell.angle_beta   90.00
_cell.angle_gamma   90.00
#
_symmetry.space_group_name_H-M   'P 1'
#
loop_
_entity.id
_entity.type
_entity.pdbx_description
1 polymer ?
#
loop_
_entity_poly.entity_id
_entity_poly.type
_entity_poly.pdbx_seq_one_letter_code
_entity_poly.pdbx_strand_id
1 'polypeptide(L)'
;MSPWTGEAAVLADRVAAWVIGSLAGHAPEPFDALAADLHRWQVAHDPVLASLVEEDGRIPAVPVGLFRDPGVGTAGADAPIVFRTSGTTDARRGEHRLRSTALYDLGAVRWARRCVPHLPGRVEALLEDPALKPDSSLSHMVASFGPARWHVRDGHVDADALARGWSGPAFVPCTAFALAEWLEHAPKPLPTGSVLMVTGGYKGRIRTIAADDLVREARGRLRPSAFVTEYGMTELSSQ
;
A
#
# COMPACT_ATOMS: atom_id res chain seq x y z
N MET A 1 21.15 -9.44 -9.86
CA MET A 1 20.46 -9.96 -11.05
C MET A 1 19.01 -9.54 -10.97
N SER A 2 18.38 -9.12 -12.07
CA SER A 2 16.95 -8.78 -12.08
C SER A 2 16.11 -10.01 -11.69
N PRO A 3 15.05 -9.87 -10.87
CA PRO A 3 14.19 -10.99 -10.50
C PRO A 3 13.23 -11.42 -11.63
N TRP A 4 13.20 -10.66 -12.73
CA TRP A 4 12.53 -11.02 -13.98
C TRP A 4 13.54 -11.48 -15.03
N THR A 5 13.10 -12.32 -15.97
CA THR A 5 13.92 -12.84 -17.07
C THR A 5 13.20 -12.67 -18.41
N GLY A 6 13.96 -12.71 -19.51
CA GLY A 6 13.42 -12.60 -20.88
C GLY A 6 12.62 -11.31 -21.10
N GLU A 7 11.48 -11.42 -21.79
CA GLU A 7 10.59 -10.28 -22.09
C GLU A 7 10.08 -9.58 -20.82
N ALA A 8 9.82 -10.33 -19.75
CA ALA A 8 9.37 -9.76 -18.48
C ALA A 8 10.41 -8.82 -17.86
N ALA A 9 11.71 -9.10 -18.06
CA ALA A 9 12.77 -8.22 -17.58
C ALA A 9 12.77 -6.88 -18.33
N VAL A 10 12.60 -6.92 -19.65
CA VAL A 10 12.50 -5.72 -20.49
C VAL A 10 11.30 -4.87 -20.09
N LEU A 11 10.14 -5.48 -19.87
CA LEU A 11 8.95 -4.79 -19.40
C LEU A 11 9.14 -4.19 -17.99
N ALA A 12 9.78 -4.92 -17.08
CA ALA A 12 10.08 -4.41 -15.74
C ALA A 12 11.01 -3.18 -15.78
N ASP A 13 12.04 -3.21 -16.62
CA ASP A 13 12.95 -2.07 -16.80
C ASP A 13 12.21 -0.85 -17.38
N ARG A 14 11.30 -1.07 -18.34
CA ARG A 14 10.44 -0.01 -18.89
C ARG A 14 9.50 0.59 -17.84
N VAL A 15 8.88 -0.24 -16.99
CA VAL A 15 8.05 0.23 -15.86
C VAL A 15 8.89 1.06 -14.90
N ALA A 16 10.09 0.60 -14.52
CA ALA A 16 10.97 1.34 -13.64
C ALA A 16 11.37 2.70 -14.24
N ALA A 17 11.76 2.71 -15.52
CA ALA A 17 12.10 3.94 -16.24
C ALA A 17 10.89 4.89 -16.33
N TRP A 18 9.69 4.35 -16.56
CA TRP A 18 8.47 5.13 -16.61
C TRP A 18 8.12 5.75 -15.26
N VAL A 19 8.18 4.99 -14.17
CA VAL A 19 7.96 5.50 -12.80
C VAL A 19 8.96 6.62 -12.47
N ILE A 20 10.23 6.44 -12.81
CA ILE A 20 11.27 7.45 -12.55
C ILE A 20 11.04 8.70 -13.40
N GLY A 21 10.82 8.55 -14.71
CA GLY A 21 10.67 9.66 -15.64
C GLY A 21 9.39 10.44 -15.44
N SER A 22 8.25 9.75 -15.28
CA SER A 22 6.93 10.40 -15.08
C SER A 22 6.92 11.30 -13.84
N LEU A 23 7.50 10.86 -12.73
CA LEU A 23 7.59 11.63 -11.50
C LEU A 23 8.59 12.80 -11.58
N ALA A 24 9.54 12.74 -12.51
CA ALA A 24 10.42 13.85 -12.88
C ALA A 24 9.79 14.79 -13.92
N GLY A 25 8.57 14.52 -14.38
CA GLY A 25 7.86 15.33 -15.38
C GLY A 25 8.24 15.00 -16.84
N HIS A 26 8.96 13.91 -17.08
CA HIS A 26 9.39 13.50 -18.41
C HIS A 26 9.36 11.96 -18.54
N ALA A 27 8.16 11.41 -18.82
CA ALA A 27 8.02 9.99 -19.05
C ALA A 27 8.76 9.58 -20.34
N PRO A 28 9.53 8.47 -20.33
CA PRO A 28 10.30 8.02 -21.49
C PRO A 28 9.42 7.49 -22.63
N GLU A 29 8.18 7.13 -22.33
CA GLU A 29 7.18 6.66 -23.29
C GLU A 29 5.75 6.94 -22.77
N PRO A 30 4.72 6.93 -23.64
CA PRO A 30 3.33 7.10 -23.23
C PRO A 30 2.86 5.96 -22.31
N PHE A 31 2.07 6.31 -21.28
CA PHE A 31 1.50 5.32 -20.35
C PHE A 31 0.69 4.25 -21.07
N ASP A 32 -0.20 4.65 -21.98
CA ASP A 32 -1.11 3.74 -22.67
C ASP A 32 -0.36 2.72 -23.55
N ALA A 33 0.79 3.12 -24.13
CA ALA A 33 1.63 2.23 -24.92
C ALA A 33 2.28 1.16 -24.03
N LEU A 34 2.89 1.57 -22.92
CA LEU A 34 3.47 0.64 -21.94
C LEU A 34 2.41 -0.28 -21.33
N ALA A 35 1.24 0.26 -20.99
CA ALA A 35 0.13 -0.51 -20.44
C ALA A 35 -0.39 -1.56 -21.44
N ALA A 36 -0.51 -1.21 -22.73
CA ALA A 36 -0.90 -2.15 -23.76
C ALA A 36 0.13 -3.28 -23.94
N ASP A 37 1.43 -2.96 -23.89
CA ASP A 37 2.50 -3.95 -24.00
C ASP A 37 2.51 -4.91 -22.80
N LEU A 38 2.38 -4.37 -21.57
CA LEU A 38 2.23 -5.16 -20.35
C LEU A 38 1.00 -6.06 -20.42
N HIS A 39 -0.13 -5.54 -20.88
CA HIS A 39 -1.37 -6.31 -21.00
C HIS A 39 -1.23 -7.46 -21.99
N ARG A 40 -0.64 -7.24 -23.18
CA ARG A 40 -0.40 -8.31 -24.16
C ARG A 40 0.51 -9.40 -23.57
N TRP A 41 1.55 -9.01 -22.85
CA TRP A 41 2.41 -9.96 -22.17
C TRP A 41 1.67 -10.74 -21.08
N GLN A 42 0.86 -10.06 -20.26
CA GLN A 42 0.04 -10.70 -19.22
C GLN A 42 -0.95 -11.71 -19.81
N VAL A 43 -1.67 -11.35 -20.86
CA VAL A 43 -2.62 -12.24 -21.57
C VAL A 43 -1.93 -13.49 -22.11
N ALA A 44 -0.71 -13.36 -22.64
CA ALA A 44 0.04 -14.51 -23.14
C ALA A 44 0.52 -15.47 -22.03
N HIS A 45 0.55 -15.03 -20.77
CA HIS A 45 1.16 -15.76 -19.65
C HIS A 45 0.22 -16.02 -18.46
N ASP A 46 -1.01 -15.51 -18.50
CA ASP A 46 -2.03 -15.68 -17.47
C ASP A 46 -3.37 -16.07 -18.12
N PRO A 47 -3.82 -17.32 -17.97
CA PRO A 47 -5.07 -17.79 -18.57
C PRO A 47 -6.31 -17.10 -18.01
N VAL A 48 -6.25 -16.58 -16.78
CA VAL A 48 -7.36 -15.85 -16.18
C VAL A 48 -7.50 -14.48 -16.87
N LEU A 49 -6.40 -13.74 -17.02
CA LEU A 49 -6.42 -12.47 -17.74
C LEU A 49 -6.75 -12.65 -19.23
N ALA A 50 -6.30 -13.74 -19.85
CA ALA A 50 -6.68 -14.09 -21.21
C ALA A 50 -8.19 -14.29 -21.36
N SER A 51 -8.85 -14.89 -20.36
CA SER A 51 -10.30 -15.10 -20.38
C SER A 51 -11.14 -13.81 -20.28
N LEU A 52 -10.52 -12.70 -19.87
CA LEU A 52 -11.17 -11.39 -19.73
C LEU A 52 -11.02 -10.49 -20.96
N VAL A 53 -10.26 -10.91 -21.98
CA VAL A 53 -10.01 -10.09 -23.17
C VAL A 53 -11.29 -9.93 -23.98
N GLU A 54 -11.62 -8.68 -24.29
CA GLU A 54 -12.77 -8.30 -25.11
C GLU A 54 -12.39 -8.29 -26.61
N GLU A 55 -13.36 -8.48 -27.51
CA GLU A 55 -13.13 -8.53 -28.96
C GLU A 55 -12.55 -7.23 -29.55
N ASP A 56 -12.76 -6.09 -28.88
CA ASP A 56 -12.28 -4.77 -29.29
C ASP A 56 -10.80 -4.50 -28.91
N GLY A 57 -10.15 -5.44 -28.22
CA GLY A 57 -8.75 -5.32 -27.80
C GLY A 57 -8.51 -4.35 -26.65
N ARG A 58 -9.57 -3.87 -25.98
CA ARG A 58 -9.45 -2.98 -24.82
C ARG A 58 -8.96 -3.76 -23.59
N ILE A 59 -8.12 -3.13 -22.77
CA ILE A 59 -7.73 -3.67 -21.47
C ILE A 59 -8.99 -3.77 -20.58
N PRO A 60 -9.38 -4.98 -20.15
CA PRO A 60 -10.59 -5.17 -19.36
C PRO A 60 -10.39 -4.68 -17.93
N ALA A 61 -11.48 -4.26 -17.29
CA ALA A 61 -11.45 -4.04 -15.84
C ALA A 61 -11.40 -5.41 -15.14
N VAL A 62 -10.42 -5.63 -14.26
CA VAL A 62 -10.31 -6.88 -13.49
C VAL A 62 -11.17 -6.75 -12.22
N PRO A 63 -12.19 -7.59 -12.02
CA PRO A 63 -13.01 -7.55 -10.81
C PRO A 63 -12.16 -7.81 -9.56
N VAL A 64 -12.28 -6.95 -8.54
CA VAL A 64 -11.51 -7.10 -7.28
C VAL A 64 -11.71 -8.47 -6.62
N GLY A 65 -12.89 -9.07 -6.76
CA GLY A 65 -13.20 -10.40 -6.24
C GLY A 65 -12.36 -11.52 -6.87
N LEU A 66 -11.81 -11.31 -8.07
CA LEU A 66 -11.00 -12.30 -8.76
C LEU A 66 -9.65 -12.53 -8.07
N PHE A 67 -9.13 -11.52 -7.36
CA PHE A 67 -7.89 -11.66 -6.57
C PHE A 67 -8.09 -12.45 -5.26
N ARG A 68 -9.34 -12.86 -4.95
CA ARG A 68 -9.59 -13.91 -3.95
C ARG A 68 -9.33 -15.31 -4.49
N ASP A 69 -9.21 -15.44 -5.81
CA ASP A 69 -8.77 -16.64 -6.48
C ASP A 69 -7.24 -16.62 -6.63
N PRO A 70 -6.52 -17.61 -6.08
CA PRO A 70 -5.06 -17.67 -6.18
C PRO A 70 -4.50 -17.81 -7.62
N GLY A 71 -5.33 -17.79 -8.66
CA GLY A 71 -4.93 -17.94 -10.06
C GLY A 71 -4.64 -16.65 -10.84
N VAL A 72 -4.93 -15.46 -10.30
CA VAL A 72 -4.69 -14.20 -11.04
C VAL A 72 -3.24 -13.75 -10.91
N GLY A 73 -2.62 -13.47 -12.06
CA GLY A 73 -1.28 -12.94 -12.18
C GLY A 73 -0.32 -13.94 -12.82
N THR A 74 0.83 -13.43 -13.23
CA THR A 74 1.84 -14.26 -13.92
C THR A 74 2.78 -14.97 -12.95
N ALA A 75 2.74 -14.68 -11.65
CA ALA A 75 3.58 -15.32 -10.64
C ALA A 75 2.95 -16.65 -10.19
N GLY A 76 3.72 -17.75 -10.30
CA GLY A 76 3.27 -19.09 -9.96
C GLY A 76 3.05 -19.31 -8.46
N ALA A 77 2.58 -20.51 -8.10
CA ALA A 77 2.37 -20.92 -6.71
C ALA A 77 3.67 -20.97 -5.88
N ASP A 78 4.81 -21.07 -6.54
CA ASP A 78 6.17 -21.03 -5.97
C ASP A 78 6.73 -19.61 -5.83
N ALA A 79 5.90 -18.58 -6.01
CA ALA A 79 6.32 -17.19 -5.86
C ALA A 79 6.99 -16.94 -4.49
N PRO A 80 8.15 -16.26 -4.45
CA PRO A 80 8.89 -16.04 -3.21
C PRO A 80 8.19 -15.06 -2.25
N ILE A 81 7.23 -14.27 -2.75
CA ILE A 81 6.56 -13.22 -1.99
C ILE A 81 5.05 -13.35 -2.21
N VAL A 82 4.30 -13.35 -1.12
CA VAL A 82 2.83 -13.42 -1.13
C VAL A 82 2.29 -12.41 -0.13
N PHE A 83 1.64 -11.36 -0.63
CA PHE A 83 0.85 -10.45 0.18
C PHE A 83 -0.59 -10.94 0.27
N ARG A 84 -1.25 -10.67 1.40
CA ARG A 84 -2.63 -11.10 1.64
C ARG A 84 -3.52 -9.97 2.11
N THR A 85 -4.74 -9.92 1.60
CA THR A 85 -5.77 -8.92 1.97
C THR A 85 -6.07 -8.98 3.46
N SER A 86 -6.43 -7.90 4.13
CA SER A 86 -7.01 -8.01 5.49
C SER A 86 -8.33 -8.78 5.38
N GLY A 87 -8.45 -9.93 6.05
CA GLY A 87 -9.60 -10.82 5.84
C GLY A 87 -10.92 -10.15 6.21
N THR A 88 -11.89 -10.13 5.29
CA THR A 88 -13.30 -9.94 5.64
C THR A 88 -13.84 -11.24 6.24
N THR A 89 -15.02 -11.22 6.87
CA THR A 89 -15.70 -12.32 7.59
C THR A 89 -15.77 -13.72 6.91
N ASP A 90 -15.33 -13.87 5.67
CA ASP A 90 -15.17 -15.16 4.97
C ASP A 90 -13.75 -15.75 5.16
N ALA A 91 -13.68 -17.08 5.28
CA ALA A 91 -12.47 -17.81 5.66
C ALA A 91 -11.28 -17.73 4.67
N ARG A 92 -11.44 -17.17 3.46
CA ARG A 92 -10.38 -17.09 2.44
C ARG A 92 -9.97 -15.64 2.16
N ARG A 93 -8.73 -15.29 2.53
CA ARG A 93 -8.07 -14.01 2.19
C ARG A 93 -7.59 -14.06 0.74
N GLY A 94 -7.68 -12.93 0.04
CA GLY A 94 -7.06 -12.82 -1.28
C GLY A 94 -5.54 -12.83 -1.18
N GLU A 95 -4.88 -13.35 -2.21
CA GLU A 95 -3.43 -13.44 -2.31
C GLU A 95 -2.94 -12.66 -3.53
N HIS A 96 -1.88 -11.87 -3.35
CA HIS A 96 -1.13 -11.27 -4.43
C HIS A 96 0.27 -11.87 -4.42
N ARG A 97 0.59 -12.64 -5.47
CA ARG A 97 1.88 -13.31 -5.62
C ARG A 97 2.84 -12.47 -6.44
N LEU A 98 4.07 -12.32 -5.95
CA LEU A 98 5.07 -11.45 -6.54
C LEU A 98 6.38 -12.22 -6.73
N ARG A 99 7.00 -12.03 -7.90
CA ARG A 99 8.40 -12.46 -8.14
C ARG A 99 9.39 -11.62 -7.33
N SER A 100 9.05 -10.35 -7.11
CA SER A 100 9.83 -9.37 -6.38
C SER A 100 8.98 -8.15 -6.05
N THR A 101 9.33 -7.45 -4.97
CA THR A 101 8.76 -6.15 -4.60
C THR A 101 9.48 -4.97 -5.25
N ALA A 102 10.52 -5.17 -6.07
CA ALA A 102 11.37 -4.07 -6.53
C ALA A 102 10.61 -2.92 -7.22
N LEU A 103 9.62 -3.23 -8.06
CA LEU A 103 8.77 -2.21 -8.71
C LEU A 103 7.75 -1.59 -7.75
N TYR A 104 7.22 -2.39 -6.82
CA TYR A 104 6.35 -1.94 -5.73
C TYR A 104 7.08 -0.91 -4.85
N ASP A 105 8.26 -1.28 -4.37
CA ASP A 105 9.11 -0.47 -3.49
C ASP A 105 9.51 0.85 -4.19
N LEU A 106 9.89 0.75 -5.47
CA LEU A 106 10.22 1.91 -6.30
C LEU A 106 9.02 2.87 -6.42
N GLY A 107 7.86 2.35 -6.81
CA GLY A 107 6.64 3.14 -6.96
C GLY A 107 6.25 3.81 -5.65
N ALA A 108 6.13 3.04 -4.57
CA ALA A 108 5.71 3.53 -3.26
C ALA A 108 6.61 4.66 -2.73
N VAL A 109 7.94 4.46 -2.74
CA VAL A 109 8.88 5.47 -2.22
C VAL A 109 8.85 6.75 -3.06
N ARG A 110 8.76 6.61 -4.38
CA ARG A 110 8.79 7.78 -5.28
C ARG A 110 7.48 8.56 -5.21
N TRP A 111 6.33 7.87 -5.18
CA TRP A 111 5.04 8.52 -5.01
C TRP A 111 4.91 9.18 -3.65
N ALA A 112 5.33 8.53 -2.57
CA ALA A 112 5.30 9.12 -1.22
C ALA A 112 6.09 10.44 -1.18
N ARG A 113 7.28 10.49 -1.80
CA ARG A 113 8.08 11.73 -1.90
C ARG A 113 7.40 12.79 -2.75
N ARG A 114 6.66 12.42 -3.80
CA ARG A 114 5.95 13.37 -4.66
C ARG A 114 4.72 13.97 -3.97
N CYS A 115 3.97 13.14 -3.24
CA CYS A 115 2.78 13.53 -2.49
C CYS A 115 3.13 14.29 -1.20
N VAL A 116 4.23 13.93 -0.56
CA VAL A 116 4.71 14.53 0.68
C VAL A 116 6.22 14.84 0.58
N PRO A 117 6.61 15.96 -0.07
CA PRO A 117 8.02 16.30 -0.29
C PRO A 117 8.87 16.41 0.99
N HIS A 118 8.23 16.71 2.12
CA HIS A 118 8.88 16.86 3.44
C HIS A 118 8.49 15.73 4.40
N LEU A 119 8.25 14.52 3.87
CA LEU A 119 7.92 13.35 4.69
C LEU A 119 8.99 13.14 5.78
N PRO A 120 8.62 13.12 7.07
CA PRO A 120 9.60 12.87 8.12
C PRO A 120 10.20 11.46 7.99
N GLY A 121 11.52 11.34 8.12
CA GLY A 121 12.22 10.05 8.00
C GLY A 121 12.03 9.10 9.19
N ARG A 122 11.46 9.59 10.29
CA ARG A 122 11.08 8.79 11.47
C ARG A 122 9.65 8.33 11.33
N VAL A 123 9.41 7.02 11.47
CA VAL A 123 8.08 6.43 11.29
C VAL A 123 7.56 5.89 12.63
N GLU A 124 6.40 6.36 13.07
CA GLU A 124 5.61 5.79 14.17
C GLU A 124 4.38 5.10 13.56
N ALA A 125 4.52 3.84 13.19
CA ALA A 125 3.49 3.10 12.47
C ALA A 125 2.46 2.51 13.44
N LEU A 126 1.20 2.92 13.31
CA LEU A 126 0.07 2.24 13.95
C LEU A 126 -0.38 1.09 13.05
N LEU A 127 0.56 0.17 12.84
CA LEU A 127 0.47 -1.01 11.99
C LEU A 127 1.23 -2.16 12.67
N GLU A 128 0.95 -3.38 12.26
CA GLU A 128 1.71 -4.56 12.71
C GLU A 128 3.09 -4.58 12.06
N ASP A 129 4.10 -5.00 12.82
CA ASP A 129 5.48 -5.15 12.36
C ASP A 129 5.56 -6.17 11.21
N PRO A 130 6.16 -5.83 10.05
CA PRO A 130 6.32 -6.76 8.93
C PRO A 130 7.15 -8.00 9.28
N ALA A 131 7.98 -7.99 10.33
CA ALA A 131 8.65 -9.18 10.83
C ALA A 131 7.67 -10.20 11.45
N LEU A 132 6.56 -9.73 12.01
CA LEU A 132 5.49 -10.55 12.58
C LEU A 132 4.36 -10.80 11.57
N LYS A 133 4.15 -9.84 10.66
CA LYS A 133 3.11 -9.86 9.62
C LYS A 133 3.71 -9.69 8.21
N PRO A 134 4.52 -10.66 7.73
CA PRO A 134 5.26 -10.53 6.47
C PRO A 134 4.36 -10.53 5.22
N ASP A 135 3.10 -10.93 5.35
CA ASP A 135 2.12 -10.92 4.27
C ASP A 135 1.34 -9.59 4.16
N SER A 136 1.70 -8.58 4.95
CA SER A 136 1.10 -7.23 4.89
C SER A 136 1.87 -6.33 3.92
N SER A 137 1.32 -6.14 2.72
CA SER A 137 1.83 -5.17 1.72
C SER A 137 1.97 -3.75 2.30
N LEU A 138 1.01 -3.31 3.11
CA LEU A 138 1.03 -2.00 3.76
C LEU A 138 2.19 -1.86 4.76
N SER A 139 2.39 -2.85 5.63
CA SER A 139 3.51 -2.84 6.58
C SER A 139 4.84 -2.91 5.84
N HIS A 140 4.94 -3.70 4.77
CA HIS A 140 6.11 -3.75 3.90
C HIS A 140 6.42 -2.38 3.29
N MET A 141 5.42 -1.71 2.69
CA MET A 141 5.59 -0.37 2.11
C MET A 141 6.06 0.64 3.14
N VAL A 142 5.41 0.67 4.31
CA VAL A 142 5.73 1.63 5.37
C VAL A 142 7.16 1.45 5.88
N ALA A 143 7.66 0.21 5.94
CA ALA A 143 9.04 -0.07 6.30
C ALA A 143 10.06 0.54 5.31
N SER A 144 9.67 0.78 4.05
CA SER A 144 10.53 1.41 3.04
C SER A 144 10.65 2.93 3.20
N PHE A 145 9.84 3.57 4.05
CA PHE A 145 9.86 5.04 4.22
C PHE A 145 10.88 5.54 5.24
N GLY A 146 11.40 4.66 6.10
CA GLY A 146 12.45 4.99 7.07
C GLY A 146 12.43 4.06 8.29
N PRO A 147 13.33 4.27 9.26
CA PRO A 147 13.31 3.52 10.52
C PRO A 147 11.96 3.67 11.23
N ALA A 148 11.29 2.53 11.41
CA ALA A 148 9.94 2.47 11.94
C ALA A 148 9.90 1.84 13.34
N ARG A 149 8.99 2.36 14.17
CA ARG A 149 8.48 1.67 15.34
C ARG A 149 7.02 1.29 15.09
N TRP A 150 6.68 0.08 15.48
CA TRP A 150 5.38 -0.54 15.23
C TRP A 150 4.60 -0.59 16.52
N HIS A 151 3.40 -0.03 16.50
CA HIS A 151 2.58 0.18 17.70
C HIS A 151 1.28 -0.60 17.68
N VAL A 152 1.12 -1.55 16.76
CA VAL A 152 0.01 -2.50 16.80
C VAL A 152 0.54 -3.90 17.07
N ARG A 153 -0.04 -4.55 18.08
CA ARG A 153 0.20 -5.95 18.42
C ARG A 153 -1.13 -6.63 18.63
N ASP A 154 -1.31 -7.80 18.02
CA ASP A 154 -2.54 -8.60 18.09
C ASP A 154 -3.80 -7.79 17.72
N GLY A 155 -3.66 -6.86 16.77
CA GLY A 155 -4.74 -6.00 16.29
C GLY A 155 -5.11 -4.83 17.21
N HIS A 156 -4.30 -4.54 18.24
CA HIS A 156 -4.54 -3.48 19.21
C HIS A 156 -3.38 -2.47 19.29
N VAL A 157 -3.71 -1.20 19.52
CA VAL A 157 -2.74 -0.11 19.64
C VAL A 157 -2.07 -0.09 21.02
N ASP A 158 -0.73 -0.11 21.05
CA ASP A 158 0.07 0.17 22.24
C ASP A 158 0.19 1.69 22.47
N ALA A 159 -0.86 2.27 23.04
CA ALA A 159 -0.95 3.72 23.28
C ALA A 159 0.13 4.23 24.25
N ASP A 160 0.57 3.38 25.17
CA ASP A 160 1.61 3.69 26.16
C ASP A 160 2.98 3.84 25.49
N ALA A 161 3.34 2.93 24.58
CA ALA A 161 4.55 3.05 23.78
C ALA A 161 4.53 4.31 22.90
N LEU A 162 3.39 4.60 22.26
CA LEU A 162 3.16 5.82 21.49
C LEU A 162 3.37 7.08 22.33
N ALA A 163 2.81 7.14 23.55
CA ALA A 163 2.89 8.33 24.40
C ALA A 163 4.32 8.69 24.81
N ARG A 164 5.19 7.69 24.98
CA ARG A 164 6.62 7.86 25.33
C ARG A 164 7.50 8.14 24.12
N GLY A 165 6.98 7.94 22.92
CA GLY A 165 7.74 7.86 21.68
C GLY A 165 7.86 9.16 20.88
N TRP A 166 7.77 10.36 21.45
CA TRP A 166 7.89 11.59 20.66
C TRP A 166 9.18 12.34 20.97
N SER A 167 10.08 12.43 19.99
CA SER A 167 11.35 13.18 20.08
C SER A 167 11.47 14.28 19.02
N GLY A 168 10.42 14.48 18.22
CA GLY A 168 10.41 15.35 17.05
C GLY A 168 9.30 14.96 16.07
N PRO A 169 9.20 15.65 14.92
CA PRO A 169 8.23 15.32 13.88
C PRO A 169 8.40 13.89 13.37
N ALA A 170 7.29 13.23 13.08
CA ALA A 170 7.27 11.87 12.56
C ALA A 170 6.21 11.68 11.48
N PHE A 171 6.42 10.67 10.65
CA PHE A 171 5.41 10.12 9.79
C PHE A 171 4.62 9.06 10.56
N VAL A 172 3.29 9.19 10.57
CA VAL A 172 2.38 8.35 11.35
C VAL A 172 1.42 7.66 10.38
N PRO A 173 1.80 6.54 9.77
CA PRO A 173 0.89 5.73 8.98
C PRO A 173 0.01 4.86 9.89
N CYS A 174 -1.29 4.84 9.62
CA CYS A 174 -2.25 4.10 10.43
C CYS A 174 -3.41 3.56 9.60
N THR A 175 -4.01 2.46 10.05
CA THR A 175 -5.34 2.07 9.57
C THR A 175 -6.41 2.94 10.23
N ALA A 176 -7.57 3.09 9.59
CA ALA A 176 -8.71 3.78 10.19
C ALA A 176 -9.10 3.21 11.57
N PHE A 177 -9.01 1.88 11.76
CA PHE A 177 -9.30 1.24 13.05
C PHE A 177 -8.27 1.59 14.12
N ALA A 178 -6.98 1.49 13.81
CA ALA A 178 -5.94 1.84 14.76
C ALA A 178 -5.97 3.33 15.12
N LEU A 179 -6.32 4.20 14.17
CA LEU A 179 -6.53 5.62 14.47
C LEU A 179 -7.72 5.85 15.41
N ALA A 180 -8.85 5.19 15.17
CA ALA A 180 -10.01 5.29 16.05
C ALA A 180 -9.69 4.81 17.48
N GLU A 181 -9.07 3.63 17.62
CA GLU A 181 -8.62 3.11 18.92
C GLU A 181 -7.63 4.06 19.59
N TRP A 182 -6.66 4.61 18.84
CA TRP A 182 -5.70 5.56 19.40
C TRP A 182 -6.37 6.83 19.92
N LEU A 183 -7.37 7.36 19.20
CA LEU A 183 -8.12 8.54 19.63
C LEU A 183 -8.90 8.31 20.93
N GLU A 184 -9.38 7.09 21.20
CA GLU A 184 -10.03 6.77 22.48
C GLU A 184 -9.08 6.93 23.68
N HIS A 185 -7.78 6.77 23.48
CA HIS A 185 -6.74 6.92 24.51
C HIS A 185 -6.31 8.36 24.79
N ALA A 186 -7.08 9.36 24.35
CA ALA A 186 -6.79 10.77 24.61
C ALA A 186 -5.36 11.23 24.21
N PRO A 187 -4.89 10.97 22.97
CA PRO A 187 -3.53 11.28 22.59
C PRO A 187 -3.28 12.78 22.59
N LYS A 188 -2.04 13.15 22.91
CA LYS A 188 -1.56 14.53 22.79
C LYS A 188 -1.42 14.92 21.31
N PRO A 189 -1.47 16.22 20.99
CA PRO A 189 -1.15 16.70 19.65
C PRO A 189 0.22 16.23 19.19
N LEU A 190 0.34 15.96 17.89
CA LEU A 190 1.58 15.57 17.24
C LEU A 190 2.58 16.74 17.25
N PRO A 191 3.90 16.45 17.28
CA PRO A 191 4.91 17.48 17.09
C PRO A 191 4.75 18.19 15.74
N THR A 192 5.01 19.50 15.70
CA THR A 192 4.97 20.30 14.47
C THR A 192 5.89 19.71 13.40
N GLY A 193 5.38 19.59 12.18
CA GLY A 193 6.04 18.94 11.05
C GLY A 193 5.66 17.47 10.88
N SER A 194 4.86 16.89 11.80
CA SER A 194 4.39 15.51 11.66
C SER A 194 3.35 15.37 10.56
N VAL A 195 3.36 14.20 9.90
CA VAL A 195 2.44 13.83 8.83
C VAL A 195 1.66 12.60 9.27
N LEU A 196 0.33 12.68 9.23
CA LEU A 196 -0.57 11.57 9.50
C LEU A 196 -1.06 10.99 8.17
N MET A 197 -0.87 9.69 7.95
CA MET A 197 -1.45 8.98 6.80
C MET A 197 -2.45 7.94 7.27
N VAL A 198 -3.66 7.99 6.72
CA VAL A 198 -4.72 7.04 7.05
C VAL A 198 -5.04 6.17 5.85
N THR A 199 -5.18 4.86 6.07
CA THR A 199 -5.59 3.88 5.07
C THR A 199 -6.68 2.94 5.58
N GLY A 200 -7.37 2.27 4.64
CA GLY A 200 -8.37 1.24 4.90
C GLY A 200 -9.79 1.77 5.11
N GLY A 201 -10.74 0.83 5.11
CA GLY A 201 -12.18 1.10 5.22
C GLY A 201 -12.71 1.06 6.65
N TYR A 202 -13.71 1.90 6.92
CA TYR A 202 -14.34 2.16 8.22
C TYR A 202 -15.37 1.09 8.66
N LYS A 203 -15.27 -0.14 8.14
CA LYS A 203 -16.32 -1.17 8.26
C LYS A 203 -15.85 -2.33 9.14
N GLY A 204 -16.29 -2.40 10.40
CA GLY A 204 -16.02 -3.61 11.20
C GLY A 204 -16.05 -3.58 12.74
N ARG A 205 -16.15 -2.44 13.43
CA ARG A 205 -16.37 -2.41 14.90
C ARG A 205 -17.34 -1.30 15.35
N ILE A 206 -17.85 -1.48 16.57
CA ILE A 206 -18.97 -0.91 17.37
C ILE A 206 -19.41 0.55 17.08
N ARG A 207 -18.57 1.37 16.46
CA ARG A 207 -18.89 2.74 16.08
C ARG A 207 -18.59 2.90 14.60
N THR A 208 -19.64 2.94 13.77
CA THR A 208 -19.54 3.34 12.37
C THR A 208 -19.24 4.84 12.32
N ILE A 209 -17.98 5.20 12.56
CA ILE A 209 -17.53 6.58 12.35
C ILE A 209 -17.50 6.79 10.85
N ALA A 210 -18.26 7.76 10.34
CA ALA A 210 -18.17 8.14 8.94
C ALA A 210 -16.73 8.59 8.65
N ALA A 211 -16.20 8.27 7.46
CA ALA A 211 -14.81 8.56 7.11
C ALA A 211 -14.40 10.01 7.42
N ASP A 212 -15.28 10.95 7.07
CA ASP A 212 -15.07 12.38 7.28
C ASP A 212 -15.04 12.77 8.75
N ASP A 213 -15.77 12.06 9.61
CA ASP A 213 -15.80 12.34 11.05
C ASP A 213 -14.49 11.92 11.72
N LEU A 214 -13.95 10.75 11.37
CA LEU A 214 -12.64 10.32 11.90
C LEU A 214 -11.54 11.27 11.47
N VAL A 215 -11.55 11.68 10.18
CA VAL A 215 -10.58 12.65 9.65
C VAL A 215 -10.69 13.97 10.39
N ARG A 216 -11.91 14.48 10.60
CA ARG A 216 -12.15 15.75 11.30
C ARG A 216 -11.71 15.69 12.75
N GLU A 217 -12.04 14.60 13.46
CA GLU A 217 -11.62 14.37 14.83
C GLU A 217 -10.10 14.27 14.95
N ALA A 218 -9.46 13.44 14.11
CA ALA A 218 -8.02 13.28 14.07
C ALA A 218 -7.31 14.62 13.81
N ARG A 219 -7.78 15.41 12.83
CA ARG A 219 -7.23 16.75 12.56
C ARG A 219 -7.36 17.68 13.76
N GLY A 220 -8.51 17.70 14.42
CA GLY A 220 -8.75 18.57 15.57
C GLY A 220 -7.90 18.21 16.79
N ARG A 221 -7.75 16.91 17.06
CA ARG A 221 -7.08 16.39 18.27
C ARG A 221 -5.58 16.23 18.09
N LEU A 222 -5.15 15.58 17.00
CA LEU A 222 -3.75 15.29 16.72
C LEU A 222 -3.02 16.46 16.04
N ARG A 223 -3.74 17.36 15.37
CA ARG A 223 -3.18 18.57 14.72
C ARG A 223 -1.94 18.30 13.85
N PRO A 224 -1.97 17.30 12.94
CA PRO A 224 -0.84 17.05 12.06
C PRO A 224 -0.60 18.25 11.13
N SER A 225 0.66 18.48 10.74
CA SER A 225 1.01 19.50 9.76
C SER A 225 0.55 19.12 8.34
N ALA A 226 0.50 17.83 8.04
CA ALA A 226 -0.17 17.32 6.85
C ALA A 226 -0.94 16.04 7.18
N PHE A 227 -2.09 15.87 6.51
CA PHE A 227 -2.92 14.68 6.62
C PHE A 227 -3.11 14.13 5.21
N VAL A 228 -2.74 12.87 5.01
CA VAL A 228 -2.77 12.19 3.72
C VAL A 228 -3.68 10.99 3.84
N THR A 229 -4.50 10.75 2.83
CA THR A 229 -5.24 9.50 2.68
C THR A 229 -4.48 8.63 1.71
N GLU A 230 -4.26 7.38 2.07
CA GLU A 230 -3.75 6.36 1.17
C GLU A 230 -4.87 5.37 0.88
N TYR A 231 -4.96 4.96 -0.38
CA TYR A 231 -5.88 3.91 -0.80
C TYR A 231 -5.05 2.70 -1.21
N GLY A 232 -4.92 1.75 -0.29
CA GLY A 232 -4.20 0.51 -0.50
C GLY A 232 -5.15 -0.68 -0.66
N MET A 233 -4.98 -1.45 -1.73
CA MET A 233 -5.55 -2.78 -1.87
C MET A 233 -4.44 -3.77 -2.15
N THR A 234 -4.40 -4.89 -1.42
CA THR A 234 -3.37 -5.91 -1.66
C THR A 234 -3.45 -6.43 -3.10
N GLU A 235 -4.67 -6.53 -3.62
CA GLU A 235 -5.00 -6.90 -5.00
C GLU A 235 -4.30 -6.03 -6.04
N LEU A 236 -4.18 -4.72 -5.79
CA LEU A 236 -3.59 -3.78 -6.74
C LEU A 236 -2.14 -3.43 -6.41
N SER A 237 -1.60 -3.97 -5.31
CA SER A 237 -0.46 -3.35 -4.64
C SER A 237 -0.75 -1.87 -4.28
N SER A 238 0.20 -1.14 -3.70
CA SER A 238 0.01 0.30 -3.55
C SER A 238 -0.09 0.92 -4.95
N GLN A 239 -1.13 1.74 -5.16
CA GLN A 239 -1.32 2.49 -6.41
C GLN A 239 -0.28 3.60 -6.56
#